data_AF-A0A961DLR7-F1
#
_entry.id   AF-A0A961DLR7-F1
#
_cell.length_a   1.000
_cell.length_b   1.000
_cell.length_c   1.000
_cell.angle_alpha   90.00
_cell.angle_beta   90.00
_cell.angle_gamma   90.00
#
_symmetry.space_group_name_H-M   'P 1'
#
loop_
_entity.id
_entity.type
_entity.pdbx_description
1 polymer ?
#
loop_
_entity_poly.entity_id
_entity_poly.type
_entity_poly.pdbx_seq_one_letter_code
_entity_poly.pdbx_strand_id
1 'polypeptide(L)'
;MLNLDAATVFHQWAWGGLFFLWVTTRGREVGIGYGWLLRGVYSAFALISIVIGLRWNTVWVRELSSMAMIAGAGFSFVVSWQRRRAGVLHQREQEQRKSQRIVEMTGIDRSEQHFDDSVPEFAPALDLIAPILGFAGLVAGGIDAGSPA
;
A
#
# COMPACT_ATOMS: atom_id res chain seq x y z
N MET A 1 -23.45 -25.22 0.91
CA MET A 1 -22.23 -24.75 1.60
C MET A 1 -21.59 -23.71 0.70
N LEU A 2 -21.13 -22.59 1.25
CA LEU A 2 -20.54 -21.50 0.46
C LEU A 2 -19.09 -21.89 0.14
N ASN A 3 -18.76 -22.14 -1.13
CA ASN A 3 -17.40 -22.43 -1.57
C ASN A 3 -16.64 -21.10 -1.71
N LEU A 4 -15.79 -20.79 -0.74
CA LEU A 4 -14.93 -19.62 -0.80
C LEU A 4 -13.61 -20.01 -1.46
N ASP A 5 -13.34 -19.43 -2.62
CA ASP A 5 -12.01 -19.50 -3.21
C ASP A 5 -11.05 -18.55 -2.47
N ALA A 6 -10.24 -19.12 -1.58
CA ALA A 6 -9.30 -18.37 -0.75
C ALA A 6 -8.34 -17.52 -1.59
N ALA A 7 -7.91 -17.98 -2.77
CA ALA A 7 -7.01 -17.22 -3.62
C ALA A 7 -7.65 -15.91 -4.10
N THR A 8 -8.91 -15.96 -4.49
CA THR A 8 -9.70 -14.78 -4.87
C THR A 8 -9.92 -13.83 -3.69
N VAL A 9 -10.19 -14.36 -2.48
CA VAL A 9 -10.35 -13.54 -1.26
C VAL A 9 -9.07 -12.76 -0.93
N PHE A 10 -7.91 -13.41 -0.98
CA PHE A 10 -6.62 -12.74 -0.71
C PHE A 10 -6.29 -11.71 -1.79
N HIS A 11 -6.61 -11.98 -3.06
CA HIS A 11 -6.44 -11.01 -4.15
C HIS A 11 -7.32 -9.76 -3.91
N GLN A 12 -8.60 -9.97 -3.58
CA GLN A 12 -9.56 -8.90 -3.28
C GLN A 12 -9.10 -8.02 -2.12
N TRP A 13 -8.63 -8.64 -1.03
CA TRP A 13 -8.10 -7.91 0.11
C TRP A 13 -6.83 -7.13 -0.22
N ALA A 14 -5.91 -7.72 -0.98
CA ALA A 14 -4.72 -7.02 -1.43
C ALA A 14 -5.08 -5.81 -2.32
N TRP A 15 -6.02 -5.98 -3.26
CA TRP A 15 -6.45 -4.92 -4.16
C TRP A 15 -7.12 -3.77 -3.40
N GLY A 16 -8.10 -4.10 -2.54
CA GLY A 16 -8.81 -3.11 -1.73
C GLY A 16 -7.88 -2.38 -0.76
N GLY A 17 -6.95 -3.10 -0.15
CA GLY A 17 -5.94 -2.53 0.75
C GLY A 17 -4.98 -1.56 0.08
N LEU A 18 -4.46 -1.90 -1.11
CA LEU A 18 -3.59 -1.02 -1.88
C LEU A 18 -4.33 0.16 -2.49
N PHE A 19 -5.59 -0.03 -2.90
CA PHE A 19 -6.43 1.06 -3.37
C PHE A 19 -6.75 2.04 -2.23
N PHE A 20 -7.09 1.53 -1.05
CA PHE A 20 -7.33 2.36 0.12
C PHE A 20 -6.05 3.06 0.60
N LEU A 21 -4.88 2.41 0.48
CA LEU A 21 -3.60 3.08 0.68
C LEU A 21 -3.45 4.29 -0.26
N TRP A 22 -3.75 4.14 -1.55
CA TRP A 22 -3.73 5.29 -2.46
C TRP A 22 -4.68 6.41 -2.02
N VAL A 23 -5.90 6.07 -1.58
CA VAL A 23 -6.88 7.07 -1.07
C VAL A 23 -6.32 7.84 0.12
N THR A 24 -5.64 7.17 1.03
CA THR A 24 -5.08 7.81 2.24
C THR A 24 -3.77 8.57 1.94
N THR A 25 -2.94 8.09 1.00
CA THR A 25 -1.72 8.81 0.59
C THR A 25 -2.01 10.02 -0.28
N ARG A 26 -3.05 9.99 -1.14
CA ARG A 26 -3.51 11.19 -1.87
C ARG A 26 -4.06 12.27 -0.93
N GLY A 27 -4.69 11.87 0.17
CA GLY A 27 -5.18 12.75 1.22
C GLY A 27 -4.08 13.21 2.18
N ARG A 28 -2.86 12.63 2.08
CA ARG A 28 -1.73 12.87 2.99
C ARG A 28 -2.08 12.64 4.45
N GLU A 29 -2.99 11.70 4.70
CA GLU A 29 -3.45 11.32 6.04
C GLU A 29 -2.46 10.39 6.74
N VAL A 30 -1.58 9.76 5.96
CA VAL A 30 -0.72 8.66 6.37
C VAL A 30 0.75 9.02 6.11
N GLY A 31 1.59 8.84 7.13
CA GLY A 31 3.03 9.06 7.01
C GLY A 31 3.74 8.02 6.14
N ILE A 32 4.95 8.36 5.68
CA ILE A 32 5.77 7.52 4.78
C ILE A 32 5.94 6.10 5.33
N GLY A 33 6.30 5.98 6.62
CA GLY A 33 6.56 4.70 7.25
C GLY A 33 5.31 3.80 7.34
N TYR A 34 4.13 4.36 7.59
CA TYR A 34 2.89 3.58 7.60
C TYR A 34 2.51 3.15 6.17
N GLY A 35 2.78 4.00 5.18
CA GLY A 35 2.67 3.61 3.77
C GLY A 35 3.56 2.44 3.41
N TRP A 36 4.79 2.37 3.93
CA TRP A 36 5.68 1.21 3.74
C TRP A 36 5.09 -0.07 4.33
N LEU A 37 4.56 0.01 5.55
CA LEU A 37 3.91 -1.11 6.21
C LEU A 37 2.74 -1.64 5.38
N LEU A 38 1.82 -0.77 4.95
CA LEU A 38 0.66 -1.17 4.16
C LEU A 38 1.05 -1.78 2.81
N ARG A 39 2.03 -1.21 2.10
CA ARG A 39 2.54 -1.81 0.84
C ARG A 39 3.07 -3.21 1.09
N GLY A 40 3.85 -3.41 2.16
CA GLY A 40 4.40 -4.72 2.53
C GLY A 40 3.31 -5.74 2.86
N VAL A 41 2.36 -5.38 3.73
CA VAL A 41 1.27 -6.27 4.18
C VAL A 41 0.39 -6.69 3.01
N TYR A 42 -0.07 -5.75 2.18
CA TYR A 42 -0.94 -6.09 1.06
C TYR A 42 -0.19 -6.78 -0.09
N SER A 43 1.12 -6.54 -0.25
CA SER A 43 1.95 -7.35 -1.15
C SER A 43 2.09 -8.79 -0.66
N ALA A 44 2.18 -9.01 0.65
CA ALA A 44 2.18 -10.35 1.23
C ALA A 44 0.84 -11.06 0.99
N PHE A 45 -0.28 -10.34 1.08
CA PHE A 45 -1.60 -10.90 0.76
C PHE A 45 -1.72 -11.28 -0.72
N ALA A 46 -1.21 -10.44 -1.63
CA ALA A 46 -1.14 -10.76 -3.05
C ALA A 46 -0.25 -12.00 -3.30
N LEU A 47 0.85 -12.14 -2.56
CA LEU A 47 1.71 -13.32 -2.65
C LEU A 47 1.00 -14.60 -2.16
N ILE A 48 0.27 -14.51 -1.04
CA ILE A 48 -0.55 -15.62 -0.52
C ILE A 48 -1.61 -16.02 -1.56
N SER A 49 -2.25 -15.05 -2.21
CA SER A 49 -3.19 -15.31 -3.31
C SER A 49 -2.54 -16.16 -4.41
N ILE A 50 -1.31 -15.81 -4.83
CA ILE A 50 -0.57 -16.55 -5.86
C ILE A 50 -0.26 -17.98 -5.42
N VAL A 51 0.25 -18.14 -4.20
CA VAL A 51 0.61 -19.46 -3.68
C VAL A 51 -0.61 -20.38 -3.60
N ILE A 52 -1.75 -19.86 -3.14
CA ILE A 52 -3.00 -20.62 -3.05
C ILE A 52 -3.55 -20.92 -4.46
N GLY A 53 -3.58 -19.92 -5.34
CA GLY A 53 -4.12 -20.06 -6.70
C GLY A 53 -3.37 -21.08 -7.54
N LEU A 54 -2.03 -21.06 -7.49
CA LEU A 54 -1.20 -22.04 -8.17
C LEU A 54 -1.31 -23.46 -7.56
N ARG A 55 -1.73 -23.58 -6.30
CA ARG A 55 -1.79 -24.87 -5.60
C ARG A 55 -3.14 -25.59 -5.75
N TRP A 56 -4.24 -24.85 -5.85
CA TRP A 56 -5.61 -25.42 -5.81
C TRP A 56 -6.48 -25.06 -7.01
N ASN A 57 -6.58 -23.78 -7.39
CA ASN A 57 -7.42 -23.34 -8.51
C ASN A 57 -6.75 -22.18 -9.24
N THR A 58 -6.13 -22.45 -10.39
CA THR A 58 -5.33 -21.46 -11.10
C THR A 58 -6.19 -20.65 -12.07
N VAL A 59 -6.34 -19.36 -11.78
CA VAL A 59 -6.95 -18.39 -12.67
C VAL A 59 -5.83 -17.49 -13.19
N TRP A 60 -5.31 -17.77 -14.39
CA TRP A 60 -4.12 -17.09 -14.92
C TRP A 60 -4.19 -15.56 -14.89
N VAL A 61 -5.37 -15.00 -15.20
CA VAL A 61 -5.57 -13.54 -15.16
C VAL A 61 -5.40 -13.01 -13.73
N ARG A 62 -5.92 -13.71 -12.72
CA ARG A 62 -5.73 -13.35 -11.31
C ARG A 62 -4.27 -13.45 -10.91
N GLU A 63 -3.57 -14.52 -11.28
CA GLU A 63 -2.17 -14.70 -10.88
C GLU A 63 -1.25 -13.64 -11.49
N LEU A 64 -1.41 -13.36 -12.79
CA LEU A 64 -0.64 -12.32 -13.47
C LEU A 64 -0.95 -10.93 -12.89
N SER A 65 -2.22 -10.64 -12.57
CA SER A 65 -2.60 -9.39 -11.90
C SER A 65 -2.02 -9.28 -10.48
N SER A 66 -2.04 -10.36 -9.68
CA SER A 66 -1.40 -10.38 -8.36
C SER A 66 0.10 -10.11 -8.45
N MET A 67 0.79 -10.73 -9.42
CA MET A 67 2.22 -10.48 -9.66
C MET A 67 2.48 -9.02 -10.06
N ALA A 68 1.66 -8.48 -10.96
CA ALA A 68 1.77 -7.10 -11.41
C ALA A 68 1.50 -6.08 -10.27
N MET A 69 0.55 -6.38 -9.37
CA MET A 69 0.31 -5.59 -8.17
C MET A 69 1.54 -5.55 -7.25
N ILE A 70 2.16 -6.70 -6.99
CA ILE A 70 3.38 -6.79 -6.16
C ILE A 70 4.50 -5.96 -6.79
N ALA A 71 4.68 -6.05 -8.11
CA ALA A 71 5.68 -5.25 -8.82
C ALA A 71 5.38 -3.74 -8.73
N GLY A 72 4.12 -3.33 -8.92
CA GLY A 72 3.69 -1.94 -8.79
C GLY A 72 3.86 -1.39 -7.37
N ALA A 73 3.47 -2.17 -6.35
CA ALA A 73 3.65 -1.80 -4.95
C ALA A 73 5.12 -1.73 -4.56
N GLY A 74 5.95 -2.65 -5.07
CA GLY A 74 7.41 -2.64 -4.90
C GLY A 74 8.05 -1.42 -5.55
N PHE A 75 7.63 -1.04 -6.75
CA PHE A 75 8.09 0.18 -7.41
C PHE A 75 7.77 1.43 -6.57
N SER A 76 6.52 1.56 -6.11
CA SER A 76 6.10 2.67 -5.24
C SER A 76 6.85 2.68 -3.91
N PHE A 77 7.13 1.50 -3.35
CA PHE A 77 7.95 1.37 -2.15
C PHE A 77 9.37 1.88 -2.37
N VAL A 78 10.04 1.48 -3.46
CA VAL A 78 11.41 1.92 -3.78
C VAL A 78 11.48 3.43 -3.98
N VAL A 79 10.54 4.01 -4.74
CA VAL A 79 10.49 5.46 -4.94
C VAL A 79 10.22 6.19 -3.62
N SER A 80 9.33 5.66 -2.79
CA SER A 80 9.04 6.21 -1.46
C SER A 80 10.27 6.15 -0.54
N TRP A 81 11.04 5.06 -0.59
CA TRP A 81 12.29 4.90 0.15
C TRP A 81 13.38 5.88 -0.28
N GLN A 82 13.50 6.15 -1.58
CA GLN A 82 14.44 7.13 -2.12
C GLN A 82 14.08 8.56 -1.71
N ARG A 83 12.77 8.88 -1.69
CA ARG A 83 12.25 10.21 -1.34
C ARG A 83 12.00 10.40 0.16
N ARG A 84 12.40 9.46 1.01
CA ARG A 84 12.13 9.48 2.46
C ARG A 84 12.64 10.72 3.20
N ARG A 85 13.65 11.40 2.65
CA ARG A 85 14.27 12.60 3.24
C ARG A 85 13.43 13.87 3.06
N ALA A 86 12.52 13.90 2.07
CA ALA A 86 11.68 15.07 1.80
C ALA A 86 10.59 15.30 2.87
N GLY A 87 10.16 14.23 3.55
CA GLY A 87 8.98 14.23 4.41
C GLY A 87 7.68 14.26 3.61
N VAL A 88 6.55 14.53 4.30
CA VAL A 88 5.21 14.68 3.69
C VAL A 88 4.56 15.94 4.25
N LEU A 89 3.88 16.71 3.40
CA LEU A 89 2.93 17.76 3.81
C LEU A 89 2.05 17.28 4.98
N HIS A 90 1.92 18.11 6.02
CA HIS A 90 1.29 17.87 7.33
C HIS A 90 2.11 17.06 8.36
N GLN A 91 3.12 16.28 7.96
CA GLN A 91 4.01 15.63 8.92
C GLN A 91 4.84 16.66 9.68
N ARG A 92 5.27 17.72 8.99
CA ARG A 92 6.01 18.86 9.58
C ARG A 92 5.20 19.58 10.65
N GLU A 93 3.95 19.94 10.35
CA GLU A 93 3.09 20.61 11.33
C GLU A 93 2.78 19.72 12.54
N GLN A 94 2.59 18.41 12.34
CA GLN A 94 2.33 17.50 13.44
C GLN A 94 3.56 17.29 14.33
N GLU A 95 4.76 17.17 13.74
CA GLU A 95 6.01 17.03 14.48
C GLU A 95 6.39 18.32 15.21
N GLN A 96 6.15 19.49 14.61
CA GLN A 96 6.31 20.79 15.28
C GLN A 96 5.34 20.93 16.45
N ARG A 97 4.05 20.64 16.28
CA ARG A 97 3.06 20.69 17.39
C ARG A 97 3.40 19.72 18.51
N LYS A 98 3.88 18.52 18.19
CA LYS A 98 4.32 17.53 19.20
C LYS A 98 5.58 18.00 19.93
N SER A 99 6.56 18.53 19.20
CA SER A 99 7.81 19.01 19.79
C SER A 99 7.58 20.22 20.69
N GLN A 100 6.75 21.19 20.26
CA GLN A 100 6.34 22.32 21.08
C GLN A 100 5.68 21.87 22.39
N ARG A 101 4.73 20.93 22.34
CA ARG A 101 4.11 20.39 23.56
C ARG A 101 5.10 19.66 24.46
N ILE A 102 6.05 18.91 23.90
CA ILE A 102 7.08 18.23 24.69
C ILE A 102 7.98 19.25 25.37
N VAL A 103 8.40 20.30 24.68
CA VAL A 103 9.18 21.41 25.25
C VAL A 103 8.39 22.11 26.35
N GLU A 104 7.11 22.43 26.13
CA GLU A 104 6.23 23.01 27.14
C GLU A 104 6.07 22.12 28.38
N MET A 105 5.96 20.80 28.19
CA MET A 105 5.73 19.86 29.30
C MET A 105 7.01 19.44 30.03
N THR A 106 8.16 19.42 29.35
CA THR A 106 9.39 18.78 29.89
C THR A 106 10.60 19.71 29.92
N GLY A 107 10.57 20.85 29.24
CA GLY A 107 11.72 21.75 29.07
C GLY A 107 12.86 21.18 28.23
N ILE A 108 12.70 19.99 27.67
CA ILE A 108 13.72 19.31 26.86
C ILE A 108 13.53 19.71 25.40
N ASP A 109 14.47 20.48 24.87
CA ASP A 109 14.55 20.78 23.44
C ASP A 109 15.09 19.55 22.69
N ARG A 110 14.21 18.91 21.92
CA ARG A 110 14.58 17.77 21.09
C ARG A 110 14.95 18.30 19.72
N SER A 111 16.17 18.02 19.27
CA SER A 111 16.67 18.39 17.94
C SER A 111 15.61 18.14 16.87
N GLU A 112 15.10 19.23 16.28
CA GLU A 112 14.07 19.16 15.25
C GLU A 112 14.53 18.27 14.09
N GLN A 113 13.65 17.38 13.64
CA GLN A 113 13.96 16.50 12.53
C GLN A 113 14.00 17.33 11.25
N HIS A 114 15.20 17.66 10.76
CA HIS A 114 15.37 18.51 9.59
C HIS A 114 15.08 17.71 8.31
N PHE A 115 13.97 18.02 7.65
CA PHE A 115 13.63 17.47 6.33
C PHE A 115 14.40 18.21 5.24
N ASP A 116 14.72 17.49 4.16
CA ASP A 116 15.46 18.03 3.03
C ASP A 116 14.51 18.61 1.98
N ASP A 117 14.40 19.94 1.94
CA ASP A 117 13.54 20.67 0.98
C ASP A 117 14.01 20.59 -0.47
N SER A 118 15.24 20.13 -0.71
CA SER A 118 15.77 19.99 -2.08
C SER A 118 15.26 18.74 -2.80
N VAL A 119 14.65 17.80 -2.08
CA VAL A 119 14.15 16.53 -2.62
C VAL A 119 12.63 16.60 -2.80
N PRO A 120 12.07 16.24 -3.96
CA PRO A 120 10.63 16.21 -4.15
C PRO A 120 10.00 15.13 -3.29
N GLU A 121 8.84 15.43 -2.72
CA GLU A 121 8.04 14.48 -1.95
C GLU A 121 7.60 13.28 -2.80
N PHE A 122 7.22 12.19 -2.13
CA PHE A 122 6.63 11.03 -2.80
C PHE A 122 5.32 11.41 -3.52
N ALA A 123 5.21 11.04 -4.80
CA ALA A 123 4.03 11.31 -5.61
C ALA A 123 2.94 10.25 -5.32
N PRO A 124 1.77 10.61 -4.74
CA PRO A 124 0.75 9.64 -4.37
C PRO A 124 0.17 8.85 -5.55
N ALA A 125 0.21 9.42 -6.76
CA ALA A 125 -0.25 8.74 -7.98
C ALA A 125 0.46 7.40 -8.24
N LEU A 126 1.68 7.22 -7.72
CA LEU A 126 2.41 5.95 -7.83
C LEU A 126 1.68 4.81 -7.10
N ASP A 127 0.98 5.09 -6.00
CA ASP A 127 0.22 4.06 -5.29
C ASP A 127 -0.99 3.55 -6.09
N LEU A 128 -1.44 4.28 -7.11
CA LEU A 128 -2.54 3.86 -7.99
C LEU A 128 -2.12 2.80 -9.00
N ILE A 129 -0.82 2.66 -9.29
CA ILE A 129 -0.29 1.70 -10.26
C ILE A 129 -0.71 0.27 -9.90
N ALA A 130 -0.52 -0.15 -8.64
CA ALA A 130 -0.85 -1.50 -8.22
C ALA A 130 -2.36 -1.81 -8.34
N PRO A 131 -3.29 -0.98 -7.81
CA PRO A 131 -4.72 -1.17 -8.02
C PRO A 131 -5.14 -1.27 -9.49
N ILE A 132 -4.57 -0.44 -10.38
CA ILE A 132 -4.87 -0.50 -11.81
C ILE A 132 -4.49 -1.87 -12.38
N LEU A 133 -3.29 -2.35 -12.08
CA LEU A 133 -2.78 -3.64 -12.56
C LEU A 133 -3.56 -4.84 -11.97
N GLY A 134 -4.05 -4.69 -10.74
CA GLY A 134 -4.82 -5.70 -10.04
C GLY A 134 -6.29 -5.82 -10.46
N PHE A 135 -6.85 -4.80 -11.08
CA PHE A 135 -8.28 -4.74 -11.35
C PHE A 135 -8.78 -5.88 -12.27
N ALA A 136 -7.98 -6.28 -13.26
CA ALA A 136 -8.35 -7.40 -14.14
C ALA A 136 -8.44 -8.73 -13.35
N GLY A 137 -7.52 -8.97 -12.42
CA GLY A 137 -7.54 -10.14 -11.53
C GLY A 137 -8.73 -10.16 -10.58
N LEU A 138 -9.16 -8.99 -10.11
CA LEU A 138 -10.36 -8.83 -9.29
C LEU A 138 -11.61 -9.29 -10.05
N VAL A 139 -11.76 -8.81 -11.29
CA VAL A 139 -12.90 -9.18 -12.15
C VAL A 139 -12.84 -10.66 -12.51
N ALA A 140 -11.68 -11.16 -12.95
CA ALA A 140 -11.53 -12.56 -13.36
C ALA A 140 -11.77 -13.53 -12.21
N GLY A 141 -11.20 -13.29 -11.03
CA GLY A 141 -11.43 -14.11 -9.84
C GLY A 141 -12.88 -14.07 -9.37
N GLY A 142 -13.55 -12.91 -9.49
CA GLY A 142 -14.98 -12.79 -9.18
C GLY A 142 -15.88 -13.58 -10.13
N ILE A 143 -15.58 -13.60 -11.43
CA ILE A 143 -16.32 -14.38 -12.43
C ILE A 143 -16.11 -15.88 -12.19
N ASP A 144 -14.87 -16.31 -11.96
CA ASP A 144 -14.55 -17.71 -11.69
C ASP A 144 -15.27 -18.21 -10.43
N ALA A 145 -15.20 -17.46 -9.34
CA ALA A 145 -15.87 -17.79 -8.08
C ALA A 145 -17.41 -17.77 -8.17
N GLY A 146 -17.99 -17.01 -9.11
CA GLY A 146 -19.43 -16.89 -9.32
C GLY A 146 -20.00 -17.86 -10.35
N SER A 147 -19.16 -18.62 -11.05
CA SER A 147 -19.62 -19.56 -12.08
C SER A 147 -20.26 -20.80 -11.45
N PRO A 148 -21.44 -21.23 -11.92
CA PRO A 148 -22.05 -22.46 -11.42
C PRO A 148 -21.17 -23.68 -11.73
N ALA A 149 -21.10 -24.60 -10.77
CA ALA A 149 -20.33 -25.85 -10.85
C ALA A 149 -20.91 -26.85 -11.86
#